data_AF-A0A1V0AD43-F1
#
_entry.id   AF-A0A1V0AD43-F1
#
_cell.length_a   1.000
_cell.length_b   1.000
_cell.length_c   1.000
_cell.angle_alpha   90.00
_cell.angle_beta   90.00
_cell.angle_gamma   90.00
#
_symmetry.space_group_name_H-M   'P 1'
#
loop_
_entity.id
_entity.type
_entity.pdbx_description
1 polymer ?
#
loop_
_entity_poly.entity_id
_entity_poly.type
_entity_poly.pdbx_seq_one_letter_code
_entity_poly.pdbx_strand_id
1 'polypeptide(L)'
;MRRRVVGDGEHADRLLAAARACWGNGPGGAGCVVAEAYDEDLRVVARTLTVARVVCGLLKARLAVLTRPEWMPLARAFGAAQEPRPEAPPVALVTSRAEPAVPREIPVVHVHGTGTLQAYALFPDQGPCSLQDELPARIGAFFERHVWPHRALIRPGAERVAWRARSGYQVRTDTERRQLRHQGCARLGLDADRPTIAVLGHAPDRDAELFGVTAALAAADERANWLFTDPVPADGHPRIRCVGGTLSTTMLWSMADAAVAFGDSDLPAFGIPVIQAGWSAGGACGAAHVPGSPEEHRRLLEEAVARHAKGESLLGPEQRERARLWMWLRRCGADVPTQLLAHWEQGSDYARTLAVNLRHVEPGADPLQGAVRRMWERREPLLTRFDFHDQGALACLGNAR
;
A
#
# COMPACT_ATOMS: atom_id res chain seq x y z
N MET A 1 -10.49 21.52 -13.80
CA MET A 1 -10.92 21.48 -15.22
C MET A 1 -9.66 21.54 -16.10
N ARG A 2 -9.03 20.38 -16.38
CA ARG A 2 -7.80 20.32 -17.22
C ARG A 2 -8.18 20.37 -18.70
N ARG A 3 -7.47 21.19 -19.49
CA ARG A 3 -7.59 21.28 -20.95
C ARG A 3 -7.45 19.89 -21.57
N ARG A 4 -8.49 19.43 -22.29
CA ARG A 4 -8.38 18.28 -23.21
C ARG A 4 -7.35 18.61 -24.27
N VAL A 5 -6.33 17.78 -24.41
CA VAL A 5 -5.36 17.87 -25.49
C VAL A 5 -5.99 17.20 -26.72
N VAL A 6 -5.74 17.74 -27.92
CA VAL A 6 -6.17 17.13 -29.18
C VAL A 6 -5.60 15.70 -29.25
N GLY A 7 -6.46 14.68 -29.26
CA GLY A 7 -6.08 13.25 -29.24
C GLY A 7 -6.64 12.44 -28.06
N ASP A 8 -7.07 13.10 -26.97
CA ASP A 8 -7.59 12.39 -25.78
C ASP A 8 -8.87 11.58 -26.07
N GLY A 9 -9.72 12.07 -26.98
CA GLY A 9 -10.96 11.39 -27.37
C GLY A 9 -10.71 10.07 -28.11
N GLU A 10 -9.73 10.04 -29.01
CA GLU A 10 -9.43 8.86 -29.81
C GLU A 10 -8.88 7.70 -28.95
N HIS A 11 -8.01 8.01 -27.98
CA HIS A 11 -7.52 7.01 -27.05
C HIS A 11 -8.62 6.47 -26.13
N ALA A 12 -9.55 7.32 -25.70
CA ALA A 12 -10.72 6.89 -24.92
C ALA A 12 -11.60 5.94 -25.74
N ASP A 13 -11.92 6.26 -26.99
CA ASP A 13 -12.75 5.41 -27.84
C ASP A 13 -12.10 4.05 -28.13
N ARG A 14 -10.78 4.05 -28.41
CA ARG A 14 -10.00 2.81 -28.59
C ARG A 14 -10.01 1.93 -27.34
N LEU A 15 -9.90 2.54 -26.16
CA LEU A 15 -9.99 1.84 -24.88
C LEU A 15 -11.38 1.23 -24.66
N LEU A 16 -12.45 2.00 -24.90
CA LEU A 16 -13.82 1.51 -24.78
C LEU A 16 -14.09 0.33 -25.72
N ALA A 17 -13.63 0.42 -26.97
CA ALA A 17 -13.75 -0.67 -27.94
C ALA A 17 -12.96 -1.93 -27.49
N ALA A 18 -11.72 -1.75 -27.02
CA ALA A 18 -10.89 -2.86 -26.53
C ALA A 18 -11.50 -3.53 -25.30
N ALA A 19 -11.99 -2.74 -24.33
CA ALA A 19 -12.65 -3.27 -23.15
C ALA A 19 -13.92 -4.04 -23.50
N ARG A 20 -14.73 -3.54 -24.44
CA ARG A 20 -15.91 -4.28 -24.94
C ARG A 20 -15.52 -5.59 -25.63
N ALA A 21 -14.44 -5.63 -26.38
CA ALA A 21 -13.99 -6.86 -27.02
C ALA A 21 -13.46 -7.88 -26.00
N CYS A 22 -12.69 -7.43 -25.01
CA CYS A 22 -12.10 -8.27 -23.97
C CYS A 22 -13.16 -8.82 -22.99
N TRP A 23 -14.16 -8.01 -22.64
CA TRP A 23 -15.12 -8.32 -21.58
C TRP A 23 -16.57 -8.49 -22.06
N GLY A 24 -16.84 -8.30 -23.36
CA GLY A 24 -18.17 -8.24 -23.95
C GLY A 24 -19.03 -9.48 -23.69
N ASN A 25 -20.28 -9.22 -23.29
CA ASN A 25 -21.25 -10.14 -22.66
C ASN A 25 -20.73 -10.77 -21.36
N GLY A 26 -21.06 -10.12 -20.24
CA GLY A 26 -20.66 -10.56 -18.91
C GLY A 26 -21.30 -11.84 -18.41
N PRO A 27 -20.66 -12.52 -17.45
CA PRO A 27 -21.26 -13.69 -16.82
C PRO A 27 -22.64 -13.30 -16.28
N GLY A 28 -23.66 -13.98 -16.82
CA GLY A 28 -25.02 -13.92 -16.31
C GLY A 28 -25.12 -14.75 -15.03
N GLY A 29 -25.94 -14.27 -14.09
CA GLY A 29 -26.26 -14.98 -12.87
C GLY A 29 -27.15 -14.16 -11.95
N ALA A 30 -27.73 -14.83 -10.95
CA ALA A 30 -28.67 -14.20 -10.01
C ALA A 30 -27.98 -13.23 -9.03
N GLY A 31 -26.72 -13.48 -8.69
CA GLY A 31 -25.94 -12.65 -7.76
C GLY A 31 -25.29 -11.42 -8.42
N CYS A 32 -24.96 -10.40 -7.63
CA CYS A 32 -24.35 -9.15 -8.09
C CYS A 32 -23.07 -8.79 -7.32
N VAL A 33 -22.00 -8.47 -8.04
CA VAL A 33 -20.79 -7.84 -7.47
C VAL A 33 -20.90 -6.34 -7.70
N VAL A 34 -20.71 -5.55 -6.65
CA VAL A 34 -20.69 -4.09 -6.74
C VAL A 34 -19.26 -3.59 -6.81
N ALA A 35 -18.96 -2.72 -7.77
CA ALA A 35 -17.69 -2.03 -7.88
C ALA A 35 -17.84 -0.53 -7.57
N GLU A 36 -17.13 -0.03 -6.57
CA GLU A 36 -17.06 1.38 -6.22
C GLU A 36 -15.82 2.02 -6.84
N ALA A 37 -16.00 2.71 -7.96
CA ALA A 37 -14.94 3.29 -8.77
C ALA A 37 -15.10 4.81 -8.88
N TYR A 38 -15.09 5.51 -7.74
CA TYR A 38 -15.32 6.97 -7.68
C TYR A 38 -14.06 7.83 -7.85
N ASP A 39 -12.92 7.22 -8.14
CA ASP A 39 -11.65 7.93 -8.25
C ASP A 39 -11.60 8.88 -9.46
N GLU A 40 -10.75 9.90 -9.38
CA GLU A 40 -10.52 10.83 -10.50
C GLU A 40 -9.48 10.26 -11.47
N ASP A 41 -8.67 9.30 -11.01
CA ASP A 41 -7.62 8.67 -11.79
C ASP A 41 -8.14 7.42 -12.52
N LEU A 42 -8.10 7.46 -13.86
CA LEU A 42 -8.44 6.32 -14.73
C LEU A 42 -7.71 5.04 -14.30
N ARG A 43 -6.48 5.13 -13.81
CA ARG A 43 -5.66 3.99 -13.39
C ARG A 43 -6.27 3.27 -12.20
N VAL A 44 -6.88 4.01 -11.28
CA VAL A 44 -7.56 3.44 -10.11
C VAL A 44 -8.89 2.82 -10.56
N VAL A 45 -9.66 3.55 -11.38
CA VAL A 45 -10.94 3.07 -11.92
C VAL A 45 -10.78 1.77 -12.71
N ALA A 46 -9.82 1.72 -13.64
CA ALA A 46 -9.55 0.54 -14.46
C ALA A 46 -9.16 -0.68 -13.61
N ARG A 47 -8.33 -0.50 -12.57
CA ARG A 47 -7.97 -1.59 -11.64
C ARG A 47 -9.18 -2.12 -10.89
N THR A 48 -9.98 -1.23 -10.30
CA THR A 48 -11.20 -1.62 -9.58
C THR A 48 -12.15 -2.39 -10.48
N LEU A 49 -12.38 -1.91 -11.71
CA LEU A 49 -13.24 -2.59 -12.68
C LEU A 49 -12.67 -3.94 -13.13
N THR A 50 -11.36 -4.05 -13.38
CA THR A 50 -10.72 -5.32 -13.75
C THR A 50 -10.85 -6.35 -12.63
N VAL A 51 -10.55 -5.98 -11.38
CA VAL A 51 -10.70 -6.91 -10.24
C VAL A 51 -12.16 -7.30 -10.06
N ALA A 52 -13.10 -6.35 -10.06
CA ALA A 52 -14.51 -6.63 -9.95
C ALA A 52 -14.99 -7.59 -11.05
N ARG A 53 -14.48 -7.41 -12.26
CA ARG A 53 -14.81 -8.25 -13.40
C ARG A 53 -14.30 -9.68 -13.26
N VAL A 54 -13.09 -9.85 -12.75
CA VAL A 54 -12.55 -11.20 -12.44
C VAL A 54 -13.36 -11.87 -11.33
N VAL A 55 -13.74 -11.13 -10.28
CA VAL A 55 -14.62 -11.63 -9.21
C VAL A 55 -16.00 -12.02 -9.75
N CYS A 56 -16.58 -11.24 -10.67
CA CYS A 56 -17.83 -11.61 -11.36
C CYS A 56 -17.72 -12.95 -12.10
N GLY A 57 -16.61 -13.17 -12.82
CA GLY A 57 -16.35 -14.43 -13.51
C GLY A 57 -16.28 -15.62 -12.56
N LEU A 58 -15.58 -15.46 -11.44
CA LEU A 58 -15.45 -16.48 -10.40
C LEU A 58 -16.79 -16.83 -9.77
N LEU A 59 -17.59 -15.82 -9.42
CA LEU A 59 -18.87 -15.98 -8.72
C LEU A 59 -20.06 -16.23 -9.66
N LYS A 60 -19.84 -16.21 -10.98
CA LYS A 60 -20.90 -16.21 -12.00
C LYS A 60 -21.97 -15.15 -11.68
N ALA A 61 -21.52 -13.93 -11.39
CA ALA A 61 -22.34 -12.83 -10.92
C ALA A 61 -22.32 -11.65 -11.91
N ARG A 62 -23.38 -10.85 -11.91
CA ARG A 62 -23.45 -9.61 -12.69
C ARG A 62 -22.61 -8.50 -12.05
N LEU A 63 -22.08 -7.59 -12.87
CA LEU A 63 -21.34 -6.42 -12.41
C LEU A 63 -22.29 -5.22 -12.28
N ALA A 64 -22.42 -4.65 -11.09
CA ALA A 64 -22.99 -3.32 -10.87
C ALA A 64 -21.86 -2.34 -10.51
N VAL A 65 -21.90 -1.12 -11.07
CA VAL A 65 -20.83 -0.15 -10.87
C VAL A 65 -21.40 1.15 -10.32
N LEU A 66 -20.85 1.55 -9.18
CA LEU A 66 -21.06 2.83 -8.53
C LEU A 66 -19.86 3.73 -8.87
N THR A 67 -20.07 4.73 -9.73
CA THR A 67 -18.98 5.56 -10.27
C THR A 67 -19.46 6.95 -10.66
N ARG A 68 -18.52 7.84 -10.98
CA ARG A 68 -18.80 9.17 -11.54
C ARG A 68 -19.37 9.03 -12.96
N PRO A 69 -20.26 9.96 -13.40
CA PRO A 69 -20.84 9.90 -14.74
C PRO A 69 -19.83 9.78 -15.89
N GLU A 70 -18.66 10.40 -15.74
CA GLU A 70 -17.55 10.37 -16.71
C GLU A 70 -16.97 8.97 -16.95
N TRP A 71 -17.04 8.07 -15.96
CA TRP A 71 -16.53 6.70 -16.05
C TRP A 71 -17.60 5.67 -16.45
N MET A 72 -18.87 6.07 -16.52
CA MET A 72 -19.97 5.17 -16.91
C MET A 72 -19.77 4.50 -18.29
N PRO A 73 -19.25 5.17 -19.34
CA PRO A 73 -18.96 4.52 -20.61
C PRO A 73 -17.95 3.37 -20.45
N LEU A 74 -16.93 3.54 -19.61
CA LEU A 74 -15.93 2.52 -19.32
C LEU A 74 -16.53 1.37 -18.52
N ALA A 75 -17.32 1.67 -17.48
CA ALA A 75 -18.04 0.66 -16.71
C ALA A 75 -18.91 -0.24 -17.60
N ARG A 76 -19.66 0.36 -18.54
CA ARG A 76 -20.45 -0.38 -19.54
C ARG A 76 -19.58 -1.21 -20.47
N ALA A 77 -18.41 -0.71 -20.86
CA ALA A 77 -17.45 -1.47 -21.66
C ALA A 77 -16.90 -2.70 -20.93
N PHE A 78 -16.80 -2.65 -19.59
CA PHE A 78 -16.50 -3.79 -18.72
C PHE A 78 -17.71 -4.72 -18.45
N GLY A 79 -18.87 -4.41 -19.03
CA GLY A 79 -20.09 -5.21 -18.91
C GLY A 79 -20.93 -4.88 -17.67
N ALA A 80 -20.84 -3.67 -17.13
CA ALA A 80 -21.73 -3.22 -16.07
C ALA A 80 -23.21 -3.24 -16.52
N ALA A 81 -24.09 -3.69 -15.63
CA ALA A 81 -25.54 -3.64 -15.84
C ALA A 81 -26.04 -2.20 -15.97
N GLN A 82 -27.15 -2.00 -16.68
CA GLN A 82 -27.71 -0.66 -16.90
C GLN A 82 -28.22 -0.01 -15.60
N GLU A 83 -28.65 -0.83 -14.64
CA GLU A 83 -29.10 -0.38 -13.33
C GLU A 83 -27.93 -0.42 -12.32
N PRO A 84 -27.48 0.74 -11.80
CA PRO A 84 -26.32 0.81 -10.93
C PRO A 84 -26.60 0.27 -9.52
N ARG A 85 -27.87 0.15 -9.11
CA ARG A 85 -28.25 -0.38 -7.80
C ARG A 85 -28.84 -1.78 -7.95
N PRO A 86 -28.27 -2.79 -7.26
CA PRO A 86 -28.86 -4.12 -7.28
C PRO A 86 -30.13 -4.16 -6.43
N GLU A 87 -31.18 -4.80 -6.94
CA GLU A 87 -32.42 -5.06 -6.18
C GLU A 87 -32.22 -6.06 -5.03
N ALA A 88 -31.24 -6.95 -5.16
CA ALA A 88 -30.84 -7.93 -4.15
C ALA A 88 -29.51 -7.51 -3.49
N PRO A 89 -29.24 -7.95 -2.24
CA PRO A 89 -27.96 -7.70 -1.59
C PRO A 89 -26.77 -8.18 -2.46
N PRO A 90 -25.72 -7.36 -2.60
CA PRO A 90 -24.55 -7.77 -3.37
C PRO A 90 -23.83 -8.96 -2.71
N VAL A 91 -23.30 -9.86 -3.53
CA VAL A 91 -22.51 -11.02 -3.05
C VAL A 91 -21.06 -10.65 -2.74
N ALA A 92 -20.60 -9.49 -3.22
CA ALA A 92 -19.27 -8.95 -2.97
C ALA A 92 -19.21 -7.45 -3.29
N LEU A 93 -18.30 -6.75 -2.62
CA LEU A 93 -17.92 -5.38 -2.91
C LEU A 93 -16.46 -5.33 -3.37
N VAL A 94 -16.18 -4.59 -4.43
CA VAL A 94 -14.81 -4.27 -4.87
C VAL A 94 -14.65 -2.75 -4.88
N THR A 95 -13.69 -2.22 -4.15
CA THR A 95 -13.60 -0.78 -3.92
C THR A 95 -12.15 -0.30 -3.86
N SER A 96 -11.88 0.87 -4.43
CA SER A 96 -10.63 1.60 -4.19
C SER A 96 -10.76 2.60 -3.03
N ARG A 97 -11.96 2.74 -2.45
CA ARG A 97 -12.26 3.62 -1.32
C ARG A 97 -12.82 2.78 -0.19
N ALA A 98 -11.92 2.15 0.53
CA ALA A 98 -12.27 1.51 1.78
C ALA A 98 -12.60 2.59 2.83
N GLU A 99 -13.86 2.70 3.25
CA GLU A 99 -14.19 3.31 4.54
C GLU A 99 -13.73 2.33 5.63
N PRO A 100 -12.63 2.61 6.34
CA PRO A 100 -11.91 1.57 7.08
C PRO A 100 -12.70 1.04 8.29
N ALA A 101 -13.52 1.89 8.90
CA ALA A 101 -14.24 1.62 10.15
C ALA A 101 -15.66 1.04 9.95
N VAL A 102 -16.13 0.87 8.71
CA VAL A 102 -17.50 0.37 8.46
C VAL A 102 -17.51 -1.15 8.47
N PRO A 103 -18.24 -1.82 9.39
CA PRO A 103 -18.43 -3.26 9.36
C PRO A 103 -19.11 -3.70 8.06
N ARG A 104 -18.65 -4.82 7.50
CA ARG A 104 -19.18 -5.35 6.24
C ARG A 104 -19.75 -6.75 6.42
N GLU A 105 -20.98 -6.94 6.01
CA GLU A 105 -21.67 -8.24 6.05
C GLU A 105 -21.38 -9.09 4.81
N ILE A 106 -20.64 -8.53 3.84
CA ILE A 106 -20.31 -9.17 2.57
C ILE A 106 -18.80 -9.13 2.35
N PRO A 107 -18.24 -10.06 1.55
CA PRO A 107 -16.84 -9.99 1.16
C PRO A 107 -16.48 -8.65 0.51
N VAL A 108 -15.36 -8.07 0.92
CA VAL A 108 -14.83 -6.82 0.37
C VAL A 108 -13.44 -7.02 -0.18
N VAL A 109 -13.22 -6.62 -1.43
CA VAL A 109 -11.90 -6.55 -2.06
C VAL A 109 -11.50 -5.10 -2.20
N HIS A 110 -10.56 -4.65 -1.36
CA HIS A 110 -9.97 -3.33 -1.45
C HIS A 110 -8.82 -3.32 -2.46
N VAL A 111 -9.01 -2.65 -3.59
CA VAL A 111 -8.00 -2.54 -4.64
C VAL A 111 -7.07 -1.39 -4.33
N HIS A 112 -5.76 -1.69 -4.30
CA HIS A 112 -4.72 -0.76 -3.91
C HIS A 112 -3.50 -0.84 -4.85
N GLY A 113 -2.58 0.12 -4.70
CA GLY A 113 -1.21 -0.01 -5.19
C GLY A 113 -0.87 0.90 -6.36
N THR A 114 0.39 1.33 -6.36
CA THR A 114 1.04 2.10 -7.43
C THR A 114 1.97 1.24 -8.28
N GLY A 115 2.00 -0.07 -8.06
CA GLY A 115 2.73 -1.06 -8.86
C GLY A 115 1.88 -1.64 -9.99
N THR A 116 1.84 -2.97 -10.09
CA THR A 116 1.04 -3.68 -11.09
C THR A 116 -0.41 -3.77 -10.63
N LEU A 117 -0.70 -4.66 -9.67
CA LEU A 117 -2.01 -4.78 -9.02
C LEU A 117 -1.85 -5.41 -7.64
N GLN A 118 -2.31 -4.68 -6.62
CA GLN A 118 -2.44 -5.19 -5.25
C GLN A 118 -3.91 -5.13 -4.86
N ALA A 119 -4.35 -6.09 -4.07
CA ALA A 119 -5.66 -6.02 -3.46
C ALA A 119 -5.62 -6.71 -2.10
N TYR A 120 -6.46 -6.23 -1.21
CA TYR A 120 -6.72 -6.82 0.09
C TYR A 120 -8.14 -7.34 0.11
N ALA A 121 -8.39 -8.43 0.83
CA ALA A 121 -9.71 -9.00 0.94
C ALA A 121 -10.10 -9.21 2.41
N LEU A 122 -11.37 -8.92 2.70
CA LEU A 122 -12.01 -9.31 3.94
C LEU A 122 -13.18 -10.22 3.60
N PHE A 123 -13.31 -11.29 4.38
CA PHE A 123 -14.41 -12.22 4.29
C PHE A 123 -15.15 -12.27 5.64
N PRO A 124 -16.48 -12.08 5.65
CA PRO A 124 -17.31 -12.00 6.86
C PRO A 124 -17.46 -13.32 7.59
N ASP A 125 -17.23 -14.45 6.91
CA ASP A 125 -17.19 -15.77 7.53
C ASP A 125 -15.98 -16.00 8.45
N GLN A 126 -15.04 -15.04 8.51
CA GLN A 126 -13.84 -15.10 9.36
C GLN A 126 -13.90 -14.16 10.59
N GLY A 127 -15.05 -13.54 10.87
CA GLY A 127 -15.23 -12.63 12.01
C GLY A 127 -15.57 -11.19 11.58
N PRO A 128 -15.47 -10.21 12.51
CA PRO A 128 -15.74 -8.81 12.21
C PRO A 128 -15.01 -8.33 10.95
N CYS A 129 -15.60 -7.40 10.21
CA CYS A 129 -15.12 -6.98 8.90
C CYS A 129 -15.00 -5.46 8.79
N SER A 130 -14.12 -4.87 9.60
CA SER A 130 -13.58 -3.54 9.35
C SER A 130 -12.17 -3.69 8.74
N LEU A 131 -11.85 -2.88 7.73
CA LEU A 131 -10.50 -2.88 7.14
C LEU A 131 -9.47 -2.27 8.10
N GLN A 132 -9.92 -1.39 8.98
CA GLN A 132 -9.07 -0.74 9.96
C GLN A 132 -8.54 -1.72 11.01
N ASP A 133 -9.44 -2.49 11.63
CA ASP A 133 -9.10 -3.22 12.85
C ASP A 133 -8.59 -4.63 12.54
N GLU A 134 -9.16 -5.28 11.52
CA GLU A 134 -8.98 -6.73 11.31
C GLU A 134 -7.94 -7.04 10.24
N LEU A 135 -7.84 -6.21 9.20
CA LEU A 135 -6.97 -6.52 8.06
C LEU A 135 -5.49 -6.65 8.47
N PRO A 136 -4.90 -5.74 9.27
CA PRO A 136 -3.51 -5.88 9.70
C PRO A 136 -3.28 -7.20 10.43
N ALA A 137 -4.16 -7.58 11.35
CA ALA A 137 -4.06 -8.84 12.11
C ALA A 137 -4.12 -10.07 11.19
N ARG A 138 -5.05 -10.09 10.21
CA ARG A 138 -5.16 -11.19 9.23
C ARG A 138 -3.93 -11.28 8.33
N ILE A 139 -3.40 -10.14 7.85
CA ILE A 139 -2.15 -10.10 7.08
C ILE A 139 -0.97 -10.57 7.93
N GLY A 140 -0.89 -10.17 9.20
CA GLY A 140 0.09 -10.66 10.15
C GLY A 140 0.04 -12.18 10.32
N ALA A 141 -1.16 -12.74 10.53
CA ALA A 141 -1.36 -14.19 10.62
C ALA A 141 -0.96 -14.92 9.32
N PHE A 142 -1.30 -14.37 8.16
CA PHE A 142 -0.84 -14.91 6.87
C PHE A 142 0.69 -14.87 6.78
N PHE A 143 1.31 -13.73 7.14
CA PHE A 143 2.76 -13.56 7.11
C PHE A 143 3.48 -14.57 8.01
N GLU A 144 3.03 -14.75 9.25
CA GLU A 144 3.61 -15.72 10.19
C GLU A 144 3.48 -17.16 9.70
N ARG A 145 2.37 -17.50 9.05
CA ARG A 145 2.11 -18.87 8.59
C ARG A 145 2.80 -19.21 7.27
N HIS A 146 2.91 -18.23 6.36
CA HIS A 146 3.23 -18.50 4.95
C HIS A 146 4.48 -17.79 4.44
N VAL A 147 4.96 -16.74 5.11
CA VAL A 147 6.12 -15.97 4.65
C VAL A 147 7.30 -16.18 5.58
N TRP A 148 7.09 -16.00 6.89
CA TRP A 148 8.13 -16.12 7.91
C TRP A 148 8.84 -17.48 7.95
N PRO A 149 8.15 -18.64 7.81
CA PRO A 149 8.80 -19.95 7.82
C PRO A 149 9.72 -20.13 6.59
N HIS A 150 9.42 -19.45 5.49
CA HIS A 150 10.16 -19.53 4.23
C HIS A 150 11.16 -18.37 4.06
N ARG A 151 11.47 -17.61 5.12
CA ARG A 151 12.36 -16.44 5.07
C ARG A 151 13.71 -16.71 4.42
N ALA A 152 14.33 -17.87 4.70
CA ALA A 152 15.63 -18.22 4.12
C ALA A 152 15.58 -18.35 2.58
N LEU A 153 14.48 -18.89 2.06
CA LEU A 153 14.23 -19.04 0.62
C LEU A 153 13.93 -17.69 -0.05
N ILE A 154 13.18 -16.83 0.65
CA ILE A 154 12.74 -15.53 0.15
C ILE A 154 13.85 -14.46 0.26
N ARG A 155 14.78 -14.61 1.21
CA ARG A 155 15.82 -13.62 1.56
C ARG A 155 16.57 -13.03 0.35
N PRO A 156 17.04 -13.81 -0.65
CA PRO A 156 17.71 -13.22 -1.82
C PRO A 156 16.78 -12.29 -2.62
N GLY A 157 15.50 -12.67 -2.76
CA GLY A 157 14.48 -11.84 -3.37
C GLY A 157 14.20 -10.57 -2.56
N ALA A 158 14.12 -10.69 -1.23
CA ALA A 158 13.89 -9.56 -0.35
C ALA A 158 15.05 -8.55 -0.37
N GLU A 159 16.30 -9.01 -0.39
CA GLU A 159 17.46 -8.13 -0.53
C GLU A 159 17.50 -7.44 -1.90
N ARG A 160 17.09 -8.11 -2.98
CA ARG A 160 16.99 -7.47 -4.31
C ARG A 160 15.90 -6.40 -4.34
N VAL A 161 14.73 -6.66 -3.77
CA VAL A 161 13.65 -5.67 -3.67
C VAL A 161 14.10 -4.47 -2.85
N ALA A 162 14.72 -4.73 -1.71
CA ALA A 162 15.33 -3.71 -0.87
C ALA A 162 16.38 -2.88 -1.62
N TRP A 163 17.26 -3.51 -2.38
CA TRP A 163 18.29 -2.82 -3.16
C TRP A 163 17.68 -1.95 -4.26
N ARG A 164 16.63 -2.42 -4.95
CA ARG A 164 15.87 -1.61 -5.92
C ARG A 164 15.11 -0.47 -5.26
N ALA A 165 14.51 -0.68 -4.10
CA ALA A 165 13.90 0.40 -3.34
C ALA A 165 14.96 1.41 -2.84
N ARG A 166 16.16 0.91 -2.53
CA ARG A 166 17.33 1.73 -2.18
C ARG A 166 17.90 2.47 -3.39
N SER A 167 17.63 2.14 -4.66
CA SER A 167 18.21 2.93 -5.76
C SER A 167 17.70 4.38 -5.81
N GLY A 168 16.54 4.67 -5.20
CA GLY A 168 16.09 6.03 -4.88
C GLY A 168 16.80 6.68 -3.68
N TYR A 169 17.55 5.90 -2.90
CA TYR A 169 18.35 6.27 -1.73
C TYR A 169 19.85 6.10 -2.03
N GLN A 170 20.52 7.19 -2.44
CA GLN A 170 21.87 7.11 -3.03
C GLN A 170 23.01 6.87 -2.02
N VAL A 171 22.73 6.83 -0.72
CA VAL A 171 23.77 6.68 0.31
C VAL A 171 24.27 5.24 0.37
N ARG A 172 25.57 5.04 0.22
CA ARG A 172 26.25 3.73 0.15
C ARG A 172 26.95 3.39 1.46
N THR A 173 27.47 4.39 2.18
CA THR A 173 28.27 4.19 3.41
C THR A 173 27.73 4.97 4.61
N ASP A 174 28.09 4.55 5.82
CA ASP A 174 27.77 5.28 7.05
C ASP A 174 28.46 6.65 7.13
N THR A 175 29.61 6.80 6.47
CA THR A 175 30.30 8.09 6.36
C THR A 175 29.51 9.06 5.50
N GLU A 176 29.04 8.62 4.32
CA GLU A 176 28.17 9.43 3.47
C GLU A 176 26.87 9.78 4.19
N ARG A 177 26.28 8.82 4.93
CA ARG A 177 25.08 9.09 5.76
C ARG A 177 25.34 10.21 6.77
N ARG A 178 26.47 10.14 7.49
CA ARG A 178 26.87 11.16 8.47
C ARG A 178 27.10 12.53 7.82
N GLN A 179 27.78 12.58 6.68
CA GLN A 179 28.00 13.83 5.95
C GLN A 179 26.68 14.47 5.51
N LEU A 180 25.78 13.68 4.91
CA LEU A 180 24.46 14.14 4.51
C LEU A 180 23.61 14.58 5.71
N ARG A 181 23.70 13.87 6.83
CA ARG A 181 23.07 14.28 8.09
C ARG A 181 23.55 15.66 8.53
N HIS A 182 24.87 15.87 8.66
CA HIS A 182 25.40 17.17 9.08
C HIS A 182 24.96 18.29 8.13
N GLN A 183 25.01 18.05 6.82
CA GLN A 183 24.57 19.02 5.83
C GLN A 183 23.06 19.31 5.94
N GLY A 184 22.25 18.27 6.07
CA GLY A 184 20.79 18.38 6.20
C GLY A 184 20.37 19.10 7.47
N CYS A 185 20.94 18.72 8.62
CA CYS A 185 20.69 19.38 9.90
C CYS A 185 21.14 20.84 9.86
N ALA A 186 22.32 21.15 9.34
CA ALA A 186 22.80 22.53 9.22
C ALA A 186 21.88 23.41 8.37
N ARG A 187 21.38 22.88 7.24
CA ARG A 187 20.42 23.60 6.37
C ARG A 187 19.10 23.93 7.07
N LEU A 188 18.71 23.12 8.05
CA LEU A 188 17.49 23.31 8.82
C LEU A 188 17.74 24.01 10.17
N GLY A 189 18.99 24.36 10.49
CA GLY A 189 19.35 24.89 11.81
C GLY A 189 19.06 23.90 12.94
N LEU A 190 19.31 22.61 12.70
CA LEU A 190 19.20 21.53 13.67
C LEU A 190 20.58 21.06 14.13
N ASP A 191 20.64 20.49 15.33
CA ASP A 191 21.86 19.97 15.92
C ASP A 191 22.13 18.55 15.41
N ALA A 192 23.15 18.36 14.57
CA ALA A 192 23.43 17.08 13.95
C ALA A 192 23.82 15.98 14.95
N ASP A 193 24.28 16.34 16.14
CA ASP A 193 24.74 15.38 17.16
C ASP A 193 23.60 14.87 18.04
N ARG A 194 22.40 15.46 17.92
CA ARG A 194 21.19 14.97 18.60
C ARG A 194 20.44 13.94 17.78
N PRO A 195 19.76 12.98 18.43
CA PRO A 195 18.86 12.06 17.73
C PRO A 195 17.78 12.82 16.96
N THR A 196 17.46 12.36 15.77
CA THR A 196 16.44 13.00 14.91
C THR A 196 15.29 12.03 14.67
N ILE A 197 14.08 12.45 15.07
CA ILE A 197 12.84 11.70 14.92
C ILE A 197 12.05 12.27 13.74
N ALA A 198 11.78 11.45 12.73
CA ALA A 198 10.96 11.84 11.58
C ALA A 198 9.49 11.43 11.80
N VAL A 199 8.54 12.32 11.51
CA VAL A 199 7.10 12.08 11.65
C VAL A 199 6.46 12.17 10.27
N LEU A 200 5.86 11.07 9.81
CA LEU A 200 5.53 10.83 8.41
C LEU A 200 4.06 10.45 8.18
N GLY A 201 3.44 11.09 7.18
CA GLY A 201 2.25 10.59 6.49
C GLY A 201 0.96 10.70 7.30
N HIS A 202 0.85 11.71 8.16
CA HIS A 202 -0.30 11.92 9.02
C HIS A 202 -1.54 12.35 8.22
N ALA A 203 -2.68 11.70 8.48
CA ALA A 203 -3.99 12.12 7.99
C ALA A 203 -4.77 12.84 9.12
N PRO A 204 -4.96 14.18 9.06
CA PRO A 204 -5.54 14.97 10.15
C PRO A 204 -6.86 14.47 10.71
N ASP A 205 -7.75 13.96 9.86
CA ASP A 205 -9.08 13.51 10.30
C ASP A 205 -9.06 12.15 11.02
N ARG A 206 -7.96 11.39 10.90
CA ARG A 206 -7.88 9.99 11.38
C ARG A 206 -6.87 9.82 12.51
N ASP A 207 -5.77 10.56 12.44
CA ASP A 207 -4.57 10.28 13.24
C ASP A 207 -4.35 11.34 14.35
N ALA A 208 -5.34 12.21 14.57
CA ALA A 208 -5.22 13.41 15.39
C ALA A 208 -4.73 13.14 16.83
N GLU A 209 -5.17 12.06 17.47
CA GLU A 209 -4.81 11.76 18.85
C GLU A 209 -3.31 11.43 18.99
N LEU A 210 -2.83 10.44 18.25
CA LEU A 210 -1.43 10.01 18.32
C LEU A 210 -0.47 11.03 17.70
N PHE A 211 -0.92 11.76 16.68
CA PHE A 211 -0.18 12.91 16.16
C PHE A 211 -0.07 14.03 17.21
N GLY A 212 -1.16 14.33 17.91
CA GLY A 212 -1.19 15.30 19.01
C GLY A 212 -0.22 14.93 20.13
N VAL A 213 -0.19 13.66 20.54
CA VAL A 213 0.78 13.16 21.53
C VAL A 213 2.22 13.34 21.03
N THR A 214 2.48 13.00 19.76
CA THR A 214 3.82 13.16 19.15
C THR A 214 4.25 14.62 19.13
N ALA A 215 3.36 15.53 18.72
CA ALA A 215 3.62 16.96 18.68
C ALA A 215 3.83 17.56 20.07
N ALA A 216 3.03 17.15 21.06
CA ALA A 216 3.15 17.59 22.45
C ALA A 216 4.49 17.16 23.06
N LEU A 217 4.90 15.91 22.85
CA LEU A 217 6.22 15.44 23.30
C LEU A 217 7.35 16.17 22.57
N ALA A 218 7.23 16.40 21.26
CA ALA A 218 8.23 17.12 20.49
C ALA A 218 8.44 18.56 20.99
N ALA A 219 7.38 19.23 21.43
CA ALA A 219 7.44 20.57 21.99
C ALA A 219 8.04 20.60 23.41
N ALA A 220 7.90 19.52 24.18
CA ALA A 220 8.42 19.42 25.55
C ALA A 220 9.84 18.83 25.62
N ASP A 221 10.24 17.98 24.67
CA ASP A 221 11.50 17.26 24.69
C ASP A 221 12.60 17.98 23.93
N GLU A 222 13.53 18.53 24.69
CA GLU A 222 14.68 19.23 24.18
C GLU A 222 15.79 18.31 23.62
N ARG A 223 15.78 17.02 23.91
CA ARG A 223 16.91 16.11 23.66
C ARG A 223 17.02 15.65 22.21
N ALA A 224 15.96 15.83 21.42
CA ALA A 224 15.88 15.38 20.02
C ALA A 224 15.60 16.52 19.04
N ASN A 225 15.95 16.29 17.78
CA ASN A 225 15.40 17.04 16.65
C ASN A 225 14.13 16.34 16.15
N TRP A 226 13.20 17.12 15.63
CA TRP A 226 11.92 16.62 15.12
C TRP A 226 11.66 17.12 13.70
N LEU A 227 11.47 16.19 12.78
CA LEU A 227 11.20 16.45 11.37
C LEU A 227 9.79 16.01 11.02
N PHE A 228 8.87 16.95 10.87
CA PHE A 228 7.50 16.68 10.43
C PHE A 228 7.39 16.86 8.92
N THR A 229 6.79 15.89 8.22
CA THR A 229 6.41 16.08 6.81
C THR A 229 5.12 16.86 6.64
N ASP A 230 4.27 16.82 7.67
CA ASP A 230 2.96 17.45 7.70
C ASP A 230 2.98 18.67 8.62
N PRO A 231 2.09 19.66 8.41
CA PRO A 231 2.03 20.84 9.26
C PRO A 231 1.86 20.49 10.75
N VAL A 232 2.64 21.14 11.61
CA VAL A 232 2.59 21.00 13.06
C VAL A 232 2.52 22.39 13.70
N PRO A 233 1.65 22.62 14.70
CA PRO A 233 1.52 23.92 15.36
C PRO A 233 2.69 24.16 16.33
N ALA A 234 3.90 24.32 15.80
CA ALA A 234 5.13 24.49 16.57
C ALA A 234 6.02 25.61 16.01
N ASP A 235 5.41 26.67 15.49
CA ASP A 235 6.11 27.82 14.94
C ASP A 235 7.09 28.42 15.97
N GLY A 236 8.35 28.56 15.57
CA GLY A 236 9.41 29.15 16.39
C GLY A 236 10.16 28.18 17.31
N HIS A 237 9.77 26.91 17.42
CA HIS A 237 10.54 25.97 18.24
C HIS A 237 11.90 25.65 17.58
N PRO A 238 13.04 25.78 18.29
CA PRO A 238 14.36 25.68 17.66
C PRO A 238 14.66 24.29 17.09
N ARG A 239 13.98 23.23 17.56
CA ARG A 239 14.27 21.84 17.20
C ARG A 239 13.18 21.13 16.38
N ILE A 240 12.07 21.82 16.08
CA ILE A 240 10.99 21.25 15.27
C ILE A 240 11.02 21.90 13.88
N ARG A 241 11.00 21.08 12.83
CA ARG A 241 10.95 21.55 11.44
C ARG A 241 9.87 20.82 10.68
N CYS A 242 8.99 21.59 10.05
CA CYS A 242 8.10 21.09 9.01
C CYS A 242 8.81 21.21 7.66
N VAL A 243 9.03 20.08 6.99
CA VAL A 243 9.85 20.00 5.76
C VAL A 243 9.02 19.76 4.50
N GLY A 244 7.70 19.95 4.57
CA GLY A 244 6.65 19.68 3.57
C GLY A 244 7.10 19.45 2.12
N GLY A 245 7.52 18.22 1.81
CA GLY A 245 7.97 17.80 0.46
C GLY A 245 9.26 18.43 -0.07
N THR A 246 9.88 19.37 0.66
CA THR A 246 11.10 20.09 0.25
C THR A 246 12.37 19.27 0.39
N LEU A 247 12.37 18.23 1.23
CA LEU A 247 13.49 17.31 1.37
C LEU A 247 13.32 16.11 0.45
N SER A 248 14.41 15.74 -0.22
CA SER A 248 14.46 14.45 -0.90
C SER A 248 14.37 13.32 0.14
N THR A 249 13.78 12.20 -0.26
CA THR A 249 13.72 10.98 0.55
C THR A 249 15.11 10.55 1.02
N THR A 250 16.14 10.72 0.18
CA THR A 250 17.54 10.46 0.54
C THR A 250 18.00 11.30 1.73
N MET A 251 17.71 12.61 1.71
CA MET A 251 18.11 13.50 2.80
C MET A 251 17.36 13.18 4.09
N LEU A 252 16.03 13.04 4.01
CA LEU A 252 15.17 12.72 5.15
C LEU A 252 15.63 11.43 5.85
N TRP A 253 15.88 10.36 5.10
CA TRP A 253 16.31 9.08 5.65
C TRP A 253 17.74 9.12 6.19
N SER A 254 18.62 9.93 5.60
CA SER A 254 19.99 10.11 6.12
C SER A 254 19.99 10.79 7.47
N MET A 255 19.05 11.70 7.69
CA MET A 255 18.88 12.44 8.93
C MET A 255 18.12 11.67 10.01
N ALA A 256 17.17 10.80 9.66
CA ALA A 256 16.36 10.09 10.64
C ALA A 256 17.14 9.00 11.39
N ASP A 257 17.01 8.97 12.71
CA ASP A 257 17.49 7.87 13.58
C ASP A 257 16.35 6.93 13.98
N ALA A 258 15.15 7.48 14.15
CA ALA A 258 13.89 6.75 14.28
C ALA A 258 12.78 7.52 13.56
N ALA A 259 11.63 6.88 13.36
CA ALA A 259 10.47 7.55 12.79
C ALA A 259 9.15 7.14 13.44
N VAL A 260 8.18 8.05 13.37
CA VAL A 260 6.76 7.81 13.60
C VAL A 260 6.07 7.78 12.25
N ALA A 261 5.40 6.69 11.92
CA ALA A 261 4.68 6.54 10.66
C ALA A 261 3.18 6.40 10.89
N PHE A 262 2.39 7.16 10.15
CA PHE A 262 0.92 7.07 10.13
C PHE A 262 0.37 6.25 8.96
N GLY A 263 1.27 5.62 8.20
CA GLY A 263 0.97 4.66 7.14
C GLY A 263 2.10 3.65 7.00
N ASP A 264 2.04 2.78 5.99
CA ASP A 264 3.12 1.82 5.73
C ASP A 264 4.48 2.53 5.55
N SER A 265 5.52 2.04 6.23
CA SER A 265 6.89 2.56 6.12
C SER A 265 7.88 1.49 5.69
N ASP A 266 8.79 1.88 4.80
CA ASP A 266 9.91 1.05 4.32
C ASP A 266 11.19 1.24 5.16
N LEU A 267 11.21 2.24 6.04
CA LEU A 267 12.37 2.60 6.87
C LEU A 267 12.97 1.44 7.69
N PRO A 268 12.16 0.55 8.32
CA PRO A 268 12.71 -0.54 9.13
C PRO A 268 13.53 -1.53 8.31
N ALA A 269 13.18 -1.72 7.04
CA ALA A 269 13.96 -2.57 6.13
C ALA A 269 15.38 -2.00 5.93
N PHE A 270 15.53 -0.67 5.96
CA PHE A 270 16.81 0.03 5.82
C PHE A 270 17.56 0.23 7.14
N GLY A 271 17.03 -0.27 8.26
CA GLY A 271 17.69 -0.20 9.56
C GLY A 271 17.25 0.97 10.44
N ILE A 272 16.23 1.73 10.04
CA ILE A 272 15.70 2.86 10.82
C ILE A 272 14.44 2.38 11.57
N PRO A 273 14.44 2.30 12.90
CA PRO A 273 13.26 1.87 13.67
C PRO A 273 12.05 2.78 13.43
N VAL A 274 10.87 2.18 13.42
CA VAL A 274 9.59 2.88 13.25
C VAL A 274 8.64 2.53 14.39
N ILE A 275 8.00 3.56 14.93
CA ILE A 275 6.78 3.48 15.73
C ILE A 275 5.61 3.74 14.76
N GLN A 276 4.81 2.71 14.51
CA GLN A 276 3.68 2.74 13.59
C GLN A 276 2.45 3.25 14.34
N ALA A 277 2.21 4.56 14.29
CA ALA A 277 1.13 5.23 15.00
C ALA A 277 -0.21 5.21 14.24
N GLY A 278 -0.17 5.18 12.90
CA GLY A 278 -1.39 5.11 12.08
C GLY A 278 -1.59 3.74 11.44
N TRP A 279 -2.68 3.60 10.69
CA TRP A 279 -3.03 2.33 10.06
C TRP A 279 -1.98 1.88 9.05
N SER A 280 -1.57 0.62 9.14
CA SER A 280 -0.66 -0.03 8.18
C SER A 280 -1.15 -1.44 7.92
N ALA A 281 -1.22 -1.83 6.63
CA ALA A 281 -1.60 -3.18 6.24
C ALA A 281 -0.65 -4.23 6.85
N GLY A 282 0.61 -3.86 7.07
CA GLY A 282 1.66 -4.72 7.66
C GLY A 282 1.90 -4.50 9.14
N GLY A 283 1.05 -3.74 9.84
CA GLY A 283 1.26 -3.38 11.24
C GLY A 283 1.51 -4.60 12.14
N ALA A 284 0.82 -5.72 11.86
CA ALA A 284 0.97 -6.96 12.63
C ALA A 284 2.04 -7.94 12.07
N CYS A 285 2.86 -7.56 11.09
CA CYS A 285 3.95 -8.41 10.59
C CYS A 285 5.23 -8.36 11.46
N GLY A 286 5.23 -7.55 12.53
CA GLY A 286 6.37 -7.39 13.43
C GLY A 286 7.54 -6.62 12.83
N ALA A 287 7.28 -5.75 11.84
CA ALA A 287 8.29 -4.89 11.21
C ALA A 287 8.52 -3.56 11.96
N ALA A 288 7.55 -3.13 12.77
CA ALA A 288 7.53 -1.86 13.50
C ALA A 288 6.90 -2.07 14.88
N HIS A 289 7.08 -1.11 15.79
CA HIS A 289 6.37 -1.09 17.07
C HIS A 289 5.00 -0.45 16.86
N VAL A 290 3.92 -1.14 17.21
CA VAL A 290 2.56 -0.61 17.13
C VAL A 290 2.08 -0.33 18.55
N PRO A 291 1.83 0.93 18.94
CA PRO A 291 1.32 1.25 20.25
C PRO A 291 -0.15 0.83 20.37
N GLY A 292 -0.53 0.24 21.51
CA GLY A 292 -1.92 -0.07 21.85
C GLY A 292 -2.68 1.09 22.49
N SER A 293 -1.97 2.15 22.93
CA SER A 293 -2.58 3.35 23.50
C SER A 293 -1.72 4.62 23.32
N PRO A 294 -2.29 5.82 23.48
CA PRO A 294 -1.55 7.09 23.51
C PRO A 294 -0.42 7.13 24.56
N GLU A 295 -0.61 6.52 25.72
CA GLU A 295 0.40 6.42 26.78
C GLU A 295 1.55 5.51 26.37
N GLU A 296 1.24 4.36 25.78
CA GLU A 296 2.26 3.46 25.25
C GLU A 296 3.05 4.12 24.11
N HIS A 297 2.37 4.86 23.23
CA HIS A 297 3.00 5.64 22.16
C HIS A 297 4.00 6.65 22.71
N ARG A 298 3.61 7.42 23.74
CA ARG A 298 4.49 8.36 24.43
C ARG A 298 5.71 7.67 25.03
N ARG A 299 5.51 6.55 25.74
CA ARG A 299 6.60 5.77 26.34
C ARG A 299 7.59 5.26 25.28
N LEU A 300 7.09 4.73 24.16
CA LEU A 300 7.93 4.25 23.06
C LEU A 300 8.75 5.39 22.44
N LEU A 301 8.18 6.59 22.32
CA LEU A 301 8.89 7.76 21.84
C LEU A 301 10.00 8.22 22.79
N GLU A 302 9.69 8.30 24.09
CA GLU A 302 10.67 8.63 25.12
C GLU A 302 11.84 7.63 25.14
N GLU A 303 11.52 6.34 25.01
CA GLU A 303 12.52 5.28 24.89
C GLU A 303 13.37 5.44 23.61
N ALA A 304 12.75 5.71 22.47
CA ALA A 304 13.44 5.95 21.20
C ALA A 304 14.45 7.09 21.32
N VAL A 305 14.02 8.24 21.86
CA VAL A 305 14.90 9.39 22.09
C VAL A 305 16.05 9.02 23.03
N ALA A 306 15.77 8.36 24.15
CA ALA A 306 16.77 8.00 25.14
C ALA A 306 17.81 6.99 24.61
N ARG A 307 17.41 5.99 23.83
CA ARG A 307 18.32 4.98 23.27
C ARG A 307 19.18 5.56 22.16
N HIS A 308 18.60 6.35 21.26
CA HIS A 308 19.38 6.98 20.19
C HIS A 308 20.34 8.05 20.71
N ALA A 309 20.01 8.75 21.80
CA ALA A 309 20.96 9.63 22.48
C ALA A 309 22.21 8.90 23.02
N LYS A 310 22.12 7.59 23.27
CA LYS A 310 23.24 6.72 23.67
C LYS A 310 23.93 6.03 22.48
N GLY A 311 23.47 6.28 21.25
CA GLY A 311 23.96 5.59 20.04
C GLY A 311 23.43 4.15 19.88
N GLU A 312 22.41 3.77 20.63
CA GLU A 312 21.75 2.46 20.51
C GLU A 312 20.60 2.50 19.49
N SER A 313 20.20 1.33 18.96
CA SER A 313 19.03 1.19 18.10
C SER A 313 17.94 0.37 18.78
N LEU A 314 16.68 0.81 18.61
CA LEU A 314 15.50 0.03 18.96
C LEU A 314 15.30 -1.20 18.05
N LEU A 315 15.83 -1.16 16.83
CA LEU A 315 15.57 -2.16 15.80
C LEU A 315 16.43 -3.42 16.00
N GLY A 316 15.80 -4.53 16.37
CA GLY A 316 16.45 -5.84 16.43
C GLY A 316 16.73 -6.47 15.06
N PRO A 317 17.64 -7.46 14.97
CA PRO A 317 17.95 -8.14 13.71
C PRO A 317 16.73 -8.89 13.12
N GLU A 318 15.91 -9.50 13.98
CA GLU A 318 14.67 -10.16 13.55
C GLU A 318 13.68 -9.16 12.95
N GLN A 319 13.47 -8.03 13.61
CA GLN A 319 12.55 -6.98 13.15
C GLN A 319 12.98 -6.40 11.79
N ARG A 320 14.30 -6.25 11.57
CA ARG A 320 14.84 -5.85 10.27
C ARG A 320 14.58 -6.90 9.19
N GLU A 321 14.75 -8.19 9.50
CA GLU A 321 14.45 -9.28 8.57
C GLU A 321 12.95 -9.32 8.24
N ARG A 322 12.08 -9.18 9.26
CA ARG A 322 10.63 -9.05 9.10
C ARG A 322 10.26 -7.88 8.20
N ALA A 323 10.88 -6.72 8.40
CA ALA A 323 10.67 -5.55 7.57
C ALA A 323 11.10 -5.75 6.11
N ARG A 324 12.24 -6.43 5.88
CA ARG A 324 12.70 -6.82 4.54
C ARG A 324 11.71 -7.75 3.84
N LEU A 325 11.23 -8.76 4.56
CA LEU A 325 10.24 -9.71 4.03
C LEU A 325 8.89 -9.06 3.78
N TRP A 326 8.43 -8.16 4.67
CA TRP A 326 7.20 -7.40 4.46
C TRP A 326 7.30 -6.49 3.23
N MET A 327 8.41 -5.75 3.09
CA MET A 327 8.68 -4.95 1.89
C MET A 327 8.66 -5.81 0.63
N TRP A 328 9.28 -6.99 0.66
CA TRP A 328 9.24 -7.95 -0.44
C TRP A 328 7.83 -8.45 -0.72
N LEU A 329 7.07 -8.80 0.31
CA LEU A 329 5.70 -9.26 0.16
C LEU A 329 4.87 -8.18 -0.51
N ARG A 330 4.89 -6.94 -0.02
CA ARG A 330 4.17 -5.84 -0.67
C ARG A 330 4.61 -5.63 -2.12
N ARG A 331 5.91 -5.42 -2.36
CA ARG A 331 6.41 -4.97 -3.68
C ARG A 331 6.59 -6.09 -4.70
N CYS A 332 6.41 -7.35 -4.32
CA CYS A 332 6.63 -8.50 -5.21
C CYS A 332 5.69 -9.67 -4.91
N GLY A 333 5.62 -10.12 -3.66
CA GLY A 333 4.83 -11.30 -3.29
C GLY A 333 3.32 -11.11 -3.43
N ALA A 334 2.84 -9.88 -3.30
CA ALA A 334 1.44 -9.46 -3.36
C ALA A 334 1.15 -8.47 -4.50
N ASP A 335 2.16 -8.14 -5.30
CA ASP A 335 1.99 -7.37 -6.54
C ASP A 335 1.85 -8.36 -7.70
N VAL A 336 0.61 -8.56 -8.17
CA VAL A 336 0.30 -9.56 -9.20
C VAL A 336 0.48 -8.96 -10.58
N PRO A 337 1.42 -9.48 -11.38
CA PRO A 337 1.55 -9.07 -12.77
C PRO A 337 0.35 -9.54 -13.58
N THR A 338 -0.21 -8.65 -14.38
CA THR A 338 -1.38 -8.93 -15.21
C THR A 338 -1.26 -8.16 -16.52
N GLN A 339 -1.60 -8.83 -17.62
CA GLN A 339 -1.69 -8.19 -18.93
C GLN A 339 -2.97 -7.37 -19.06
N LEU A 340 -3.97 -7.59 -18.19
CA LEU A 340 -5.24 -6.86 -18.20
C LEU A 340 -5.11 -5.39 -17.78
N LEU A 341 -3.96 -5.00 -17.21
CA LEU A 341 -3.71 -3.64 -16.75
C LEU A 341 -2.36 -3.16 -17.25
N ALA A 342 -2.27 -1.86 -17.55
CA ALA A 342 -1.00 -1.21 -17.77
C ALA A 342 -0.31 -0.90 -16.42
N HIS A 343 1.02 -0.84 -16.41
CA HIS A 343 1.77 -0.39 -15.23
C HIS A 343 1.45 1.07 -14.89
N TRP A 344 1.46 1.41 -13.60
CA TRP A 344 1.14 2.76 -13.11
C TRP A 344 2.00 3.87 -13.73
N GLU A 345 3.27 3.56 -13.99
CA GLU A 345 4.31 4.47 -14.48
C GLU A 345 4.07 4.97 -15.91
N GLN A 346 3.11 4.39 -16.64
CA GLN A 346 2.75 4.82 -18.00
C GLN A 346 2.13 6.23 -18.04
N GLY A 347 1.71 6.79 -16.90
CA GLY A 347 1.29 8.19 -16.80
C GLY A 347 0.18 8.56 -17.79
N SER A 348 0.43 9.54 -18.65
CA SER A 348 -0.53 10.00 -19.67
C SER A 348 -0.85 8.95 -20.74
N ASP A 349 0.06 8.00 -20.98
CA ASP A 349 -0.12 6.97 -22.01
C ASP A 349 -0.95 5.78 -21.52
N TYR A 350 -1.37 5.78 -20.26
CA TYR A 350 -2.04 4.66 -19.63
C TYR A 350 -3.26 4.16 -20.41
N ALA A 351 -4.12 5.06 -20.89
CA ALA A 351 -5.32 4.69 -21.65
C ALA A 351 -4.99 3.95 -22.95
N ARG A 352 -3.97 4.44 -23.67
CA ARG A 352 -3.48 3.84 -24.92
C ARG A 352 -2.88 2.47 -24.65
N THR A 353 -2.00 2.36 -23.67
CA THR A 353 -1.35 1.09 -23.31
C THR A 353 -2.38 0.07 -22.82
N LEU A 354 -3.35 0.48 -22.00
CA LEU A 354 -4.45 -0.37 -21.56
C LEU A 354 -5.29 -0.88 -22.74
N ALA A 355 -5.59 -0.03 -23.72
CA ALA A 355 -6.32 -0.44 -24.93
C ALA A 355 -5.56 -1.50 -25.75
N VAL A 356 -4.23 -1.37 -25.86
CA VAL A 356 -3.38 -2.37 -26.53
C VAL A 356 -3.40 -3.68 -25.75
N ASN A 357 -3.15 -3.62 -24.44
CA ASN A 357 -3.16 -4.76 -23.55
C ASN A 357 -4.46 -5.58 -23.65
N LEU A 358 -5.62 -4.93 -23.56
CA LEU A 358 -6.93 -5.60 -23.63
C LEU A 358 -7.24 -6.23 -25.00
N ARG A 359 -6.57 -5.81 -26.08
CA ARG A 359 -6.72 -6.43 -27.41
C ARG A 359 -5.91 -7.71 -27.57
N HIS A 360 -4.85 -7.87 -26.79
CA HIS A 360 -3.88 -8.95 -26.94
C HIS A 360 -3.92 -9.97 -25.81
N VAL A 361 -4.66 -9.70 -24.74
CA VAL A 361 -4.83 -10.66 -23.64
C VAL A 361 -5.67 -11.84 -24.10
N GLU A 362 -5.19 -13.05 -23.84
CA GLU A 362 -5.95 -14.26 -24.09
C GLU A 362 -6.90 -14.57 -22.91
N PRO A 363 -8.20 -14.80 -23.16
CA PRO A 363 -9.13 -15.16 -22.10
C PRO A 363 -8.68 -16.42 -21.33
N GLY A 364 -8.52 -16.31 -20.01
CA GLY A 364 -8.19 -17.45 -19.15
C GLY A 364 -6.69 -17.65 -18.89
N ALA A 365 -5.81 -16.99 -19.65
CA ALA A 365 -4.36 -17.11 -19.49
C ALA A 365 -3.76 -16.10 -18.49
N ASP A 366 -4.55 -15.12 -18.02
CA ASP A 366 -4.02 -14.06 -17.17
C ASP A 366 -3.79 -14.51 -15.71
N PRO A 367 -2.58 -14.27 -15.12
CA PRO A 367 -2.27 -14.68 -13.76
C PRO A 367 -3.21 -14.13 -12.68
N LEU A 368 -3.86 -12.98 -12.94
CA LEU A 368 -4.80 -12.37 -12.00
C LEU A 368 -5.98 -13.28 -11.69
N GLN A 369 -6.47 -14.03 -12.68
CA GLN A 369 -7.62 -14.92 -12.47
C GLN A 369 -7.28 -16.04 -11.48
N GLY A 370 -6.09 -16.64 -11.63
CA GLY A 370 -5.58 -17.63 -10.69
C GLY A 370 -5.36 -17.05 -9.29
N ALA A 371 -4.82 -15.84 -9.20
CA ALA A 371 -4.59 -15.17 -7.92
C ALA A 371 -5.90 -14.81 -7.19
N VAL A 372 -6.90 -14.25 -7.90
CA VAL A 372 -8.21 -13.93 -7.32
C VAL A 372 -8.93 -15.20 -6.88
N ARG A 373 -8.88 -16.26 -7.68
CA ARG A 373 -9.47 -17.56 -7.30
C ARG A 373 -8.85 -18.12 -6.02
N ARG A 374 -7.51 -18.14 -5.90
CA ARG A 374 -6.82 -18.60 -4.68
C ARG A 374 -7.23 -17.75 -3.47
N MET A 375 -7.17 -16.42 -3.62
CA MET A 375 -7.55 -15.48 -2.56
C MET A 375 -8.99 -15.75 -2.09
N TRP A 376 -9.90 -16.01 -3.02
CA TRP A 376 -11.31 -16.23 -2.71
C TRP A 376 -11.61 -17.60 -2.08
N GLU A 377 -11.07 -18.67 -2.65
CA GLU A 377 -11.30 -20.05 -2.20
C GLU A 377 -10.68 -20.31 -0.82
N ARG A 378 -9.50 -19.74 -0.58
CA ARG A 378 -8.75 -19.93 0.68
C ARG A 378 -8.98 -18.82 1.70
N ARG A 379 -9.77 -17.81 1.32
CA ARG A 379 -10.05 -16.64 2.16
C ARG A 379 -8.75 -15.92 2.59
N GLU A 380 -7.80 -15.79 1.66
CA GLU A 380 -6.54 -15.09 1.92
C GLU A 380 -6.78 -13.58 2.03
N PRO A 381 -6.14 -12.87 2.99
CA PRO A 381 -6.42 -11.46 3.25
C PRO A 381 -5.80 -10.50 2.23
N LEU A 382 -4.99 -11.01 1.31
CA LEU A 382 -4.33 -10.24 0.27
C LEU A 382 -4.17 -11.08 -1.00
N LEU A 383 -4.15 -10.38 -2.12
CA LEU A 383 -3.86 -10.96 -3.42
C LEU A 383 -2.38 -11.37 -3.46
N THR A 384 -2.09 -12.61 -3.81
CA THR A 384 -0.73 -13.15 -3.83
C THR A 384 -0.30 -13.54 -5.24
N ARG A 385 0.91 -13.16 -5.64
CA ARG A 385 1.54 -13.55 -6.91
C ARG A 385 1.90 -15.02 -6.91
N PHE A 386 2.44 -15.49 -5.80
CA PHE A 386 2.88 -16.88 -5.61
C PHE A 386 1.84 -17.66 -4.82
N ASP A 387 1.76 -18.95 -5.08
CA ASP A 387 1.01 -19.85 -4.23
C ASP A 387 1.88 -20.26 -3.03
N PHE A 388 1.64 -19.63 -1.87
CA PHE A 388 2.39 -19.93 -0.65
C PHE A 388 1.99 -21.25 0.03
N HIS A 389 0.98 -21.95 -0.50
CA HIS A 389 0.61 -23.28 -0.05
C HIS A 389 1.29 -24.39 -0.87
N ASP A 390 1.83 -24.05 -2.04
CA ASP A 390 2.56 -24.98 -2.90
C ASP A 390 4.07 -24.85 -2.70
N GLN A 391 4.69 -25.87 -2.12
CA GLN A 391 6.14 -25.90 -1.92
C GLN A 391 6.93 -25.88 -3.23
N GLY A 392 6.38 -26.41 -4.31
CA GLY A 392 7.00 -26.37 -5.64
C GLY A 392 7.04 -24.93 -6.19
N ALA A 393 5.92 -24.20 -6.06
CA ALA A 393 5.86 -22.78 -6.42
C ALA A 393 6.84 -21.92 -5.60
N LEU A 394 7.00 -22.23 -4.32
CA LEU A 394 7.98 -21.56 -3.46
C LEU A 394 9.42 -21.93 -3.83
N ALA A 395 9.72 -23.18 -4.17
CA ALA A 395 11.07 -23.59 -4.57
C ALA A 395 11.57 -22.84 -5.81
N CYS A 396 10.68 -22.52 -6.76
CA CYS A 396 11.00 -21.68 -7.91
C CYS A 396 11.48 -20.27 -7.53
N LEU A 397 11.10 -19.73 -6.36
CA LEU A 397 11.61 -18.45 -5.85
C LEU A 397 13.10 -18.49 -5.54
N GLY A 398 13.59 -19.62 -5.03
CA GLY A 398 15.01 -19.80 -4.69
C GLY A 398 15.91 -19.95 -5.92
N ASN A 399 15.35 -20.43 -7.03
CA ASN A 399 16.07 -20.72 -8.26
C ASN A 399 16.08 -19.57 -9.27
N ALA A 400 15.23 -18.55 -9.09
CA ALA A 400 15.30 -17.30 -9.83
C ALA A 400 16.50 -16.45 -9.34
N ARG A 401 17.71 -16.88 -9.73
CA ARG A 401 18.96 -16.15 -9.47
C ARG A 401 19.16 -15.04 -10.49
#